data_AF-A0A938UMT8-F1
#
_entry.id   AF-A0A938UMT8-F1
#
_cell.length_a   1.000
_cell.length_b   1.000
_cell.length_c   1.000
_cell.angle_alpha   90.00
_cell.angle_beta   90.00
_cell.angle_gamma   90.00
#
_symmetry.space_group_name_H-M   'P 1'
#
loop_
_entity.id
_entity.type
_entity.pdbx_description
1 polymer ?
#
loop_
_entity_poly.entity_id
_entity_poly.type
_entity_poly.pdbx_seq_one_letter_code
_entity_poly.pdbx_strand_id
1 'polypeptide(L)'
;MTAAALRFRALACVLAAAAIACASESSNPAGQGASTGTGTGGGGTNRNNPGGGSGTIATDDDQTIAVREGGKPVSNGAKLAIATGDLGEGGTTTRVMQVQNNASFKALTVSKLAFDYQPTPVEADKPAFTCVVVKDNAETPCKDFAGMTLHPVGKGINSFSINIRFLKYNDAVTRSAVLRVQSNDVKGNKEFAVTFATTAGLAKIAVQPAQIDFGYVPVGTSPVAAGVVLNVGSADLVISQVE
;
A
#
# COMPACT_ATOMS: atom_id res chain seq x y z
N MET A 1 -9.47 43.91 31.49
CA MET A 1 -8.42 42.91 31.28
C MET A 1 -8.40 42.57 29.80
N THR A 2 -7.50 43.21 29.06
CA THR A 2 -7.38 43.11 27.60
C THR A 2 -6.32 42.06 27.28
N ALA A 3 -6.74 40.95 26.67
CA ALA A 3 -5.84 39.88 26.25
C ALA A 3 -4.99 40.33 25.04
N ALA A 4 -3.68 40.41 25.22
CA ALA A 4 -2.73 40.67 24.15
C ALA A 4 -2.44 39.36 23.39
N ALA A 5 -2.81 39.30 22.11
CA ALA A 5 -2.49 38.17 21.24
C ALA A 5 -1.00 38.20 20.87
N LEU A 6 -0.19 37.38 21.53
CA LEU A 6 1.23 37.23 21.24
C LEU A 6 1.41 36.29 20.03
N ARG A 7 1.60 36.88 18.84
CA ARG A 7 1.90 36.13 17.61
C ARG A 7 3.36 35.67 17.63
N PHE A 8 3.61 34.44 18.09
CA PHE A 8 4.92 33.79 17.90
C PHE A 8 5.08 33.40 16.43
N ARG A 9 5.97 34.08 15.70
CA ARG A 9 6.51 33.58 14.44
C ARG A 9 7.47 32.45 14.77
N ALA A 10 7.02 31.20 14.67
CA ALA A 10 7.92 30.06 14.63
C ALA A 10 8.77 30.17 13.37
N LEU A 11 10.05 30.49 13.53
CA LEU A 11 11.02 30.46 12.46
C LEU A 11 11.32 28.98 12.18
N ALA A 12 10.59 28.38 11.22
CA ALA A 12 10.89 27.05 10.72
C ALA A 12 12.23 27.11 9.98
N CYS A 13 13.32 26.81 10.68
CA CYS A 13 14.62 26.57 10.06
C CYS A 13 14.52 25.21 9.35
N VAL A 14 14.29 25.22 8.04
CA VAL A 14 14.32 24.02 7.20
C VAL A 14 15.78 23.58 7.10
N LEU A 15 16.19 22.64 7.96
CA LEU A 15 17.41 21.86 7.72
C LEU A 15 17.11 20.86 6.60
N ALA A 16 17.64 21.13 5.41
CA ALA A 16 17.74 20.14 4.35
C ALA A 16 18.73 19.05 4.78
N ALA A 17 18.21 17.87 5.16
CA ALA A 17 19.02 16.69 5.37
C ALA A 17 19.46 16.13 4.01
N ALA A 18 20.73 16.35 3.65
CA ALA A 18 21.38 15.64 2.56
C ALA A 18 21.52 14.16 2.97
N ALA A 19 20.77 13.28 2.31
CA ALA A 19 20.90 11.84 2.49
C ALA A 19 22.23 11.37 1.88
N ILE A 20 23.16 10.97 2.74
CA ILE A 20 24.35 10.19 2.36
C ILE A 20 23.88 8.77 2.05
N ALA A 21 23.96 8.39 0.78
CA ALA A 21 23.73 7.03 0.33
C ALA A 21 24.85 6.12 0.87
N CYS A 22 24.53 5.23 1.80
CA CYS A 22 25.39 4.12 2.18
C CYS A 22 25.06 2.95 1.23
N ALA A 23 25.82 2.83 0.15
CA ALA A 23 25.83 1.63 -0.67
C ALA A 23 26.46 0.50 0.15
N SER A 24 25.72 -0.59 0.37
CA SER A 24 26.29 -1.86 0.81
C SER A 24 26.26 -2.82 -0.37
N GLU A 25 27.43 -2.98 -1.00
CA GLU A 25 27.68 -4.04 -1.96
C GLU A 25 27.66 -5.38 -1.22
N SER A 26 26.65 -6.21 -1.47
CA SER A 26 26.70 -7.61 -1.05
C SER A 26 27.53 -8.39 -2.07
N SER A 27 28.78 -8.65 -1.69
CA SER A 27 29.68 -9.54 -2.41
C SER A 27 29.11 -10.96 -2.43
N ASN A 28 28.81 -11.43 -3.63
CA ASN A 28 28.37 -12.78 -3.97
C ASN A 28 29.59 -13.74 -3.95
N PRO A 29 29.67 -14.75 -3.07
CA PRO A 29 30.70 -15.77 -3.20
C PRO A 29 30.22 -16.89 -4.14
N ALA A 30 30.95 -17.02 -5.24
CA ALA A 30 30.90 -18.17 -6.14
C ALA A 30 31.15 -19.48 -5.36
N GLY A 31 30.22 -20.41 -5.45
CA GLY A 31 30.38 -21.79 -4.98
C GLY A 31 30.23 -22.76 -6.14
N GLN A 32 31.36 -23.12 -6.74
CA GLN A 32 31.46 -24.24 -7.67
C GLN A 32 31.26 -25.56 -6.92
N GLY A 33 30.45 -26.45 -7.47
CA GLY A 33 30.25 -27.80 -6.96
C GLY A 33 29.85 -28.73 -8.09
N ALA A 34 30.84 -29.24 -8.81
CA ALA A 34 30.69 -30.31 -9.77
C ALA A 34 30.31 -31.62 -9.05
N SER A 35 29.29 -32.33 -9.54
CA SER A 35 29.08 -33.74 -9.22
C SER A 35 28.72 -34.48 -10.50
N THR A 36 29.70 -35.22 -10.99
CA THR A 36 29.60 -36.24 -12.02
C THR A 36 29.08 -37.52 -11.39
N GLY A 37 27.89 -37.96 -11.79
CA GLY A 37 27.31 -39.23 -11.38
C GLY A 37 26.77 -40.01 -12.58
N THR A 38 27.67 -40.73 -13.25
CA THR A 38 27.34 -41.77 -14.24
C THR A 38 26.79 -42.99 -13.50
N GLY A 39 25.52 -43.31 -13.75
CA GLY A 39 24.87 -44.54 -13.29
C GLY A 39 24.18 -45.24 -14.45
N THR A 40 24.92 -46.10 -15.13
CA THR A 40 24.42 -47.06 -16.12
C THR A 40 23.98 -48.33 -15.39
N GLY A 41 22.78 -48.83 -15.67
CA GLY A 41 22.44 -50.23 -15.37
C GLY A 41 20.98 -50.50 -15.07
N GLY A 42 20.40 -51.42 -15.84
CA GLY A 42 19.30 -52.26 -15.36
C GLY A 42 18.02 -52.19 -16.18
N GLY A 43 17.96 -52.97 -17.27
CA GLY A 43 16.71 -53.34 -17.90
C GLY A 43 15.79 -54.07 -16.91
N GLY A 44 14.52 -53.74 -16.97
CA GLY A 44 13.44 -54.40 -16.23
C GLY A 44 12.15 -54.21 -17.00
N THR A 45 11.79 -55.22 -17.78
CA THR A 45 10.52 -55.34 -18.49
C THR A 45 9.33 -55.34 -17.53
N ASN A 46 8.20 -54.85 -18.04
CA ASN A 46 6.85 -55.34 -17.76
C ASN A 46 6.15 -54.80 -16.49
N ARG A 47 5.13 -53.96 -16.72
CA ARG A 47 3.75 -54.23 -16.29
C ARG A 47 2.78 -53.25 -16.94
N ASN A 48 2.03 -53.74 -17.93
CA ASN A 48 0.71 -53.22 -18.27
C ASN A 48 -0.13 -53.20 -16.98
N ASN A 49 -0.63 -52.02 -16.60
CA ASN A 49 -1.59 -51.88 -15.52
C ASN A 49 -2.95 -51.47 -16.12
N PRO A 50 -3.82 -52.42 -16.51
CA PRO A 50 -5.22 -52.14 -16.83
C PRO A 50 -6.00 -52.17 -15.52
N GLY A 51 -5.90 -51.10 -14.73
CA GLY A 51 -6.41 -51.13 -13.35
C GLY A 51 -6.69 -49.75 -12.79
N GLY A 52 -7.88 -49.22 -13.11
CA GLY A 52 -8.76 -48.54 -12.14
C GLY A 52 -8.18 -47.40 -11.29
N GLY A 53 -7.18 -46.66 -11.77
CA GLY A 53 -6.72 -45.44 -11.14
C GLY A 53 -7.69 -44.32 -11.45
N SER A 54 -8.56 -43.98 -10.50
CA SER A 54 -9.38 -42.76 -10.49
C SER A 54 -8.48 -41.54 -10.55
N GLY A 55 -7.99 -41.21 -11.74
CA GLY A 55 -7.44 -39.91 -12.04
C GLY A 55 -8.57 -38.93 -11.92
N THR A 56 -8.66 -38.24 -10.79
CA THR A 56 -9.36 -36.97 -10.72
C THR A 56 -8.65 -36.04 -11.68
N ILE A 57 -9.08 -36.06 -12.94
CA ILE A 57 -8.93 -34.93 -13.85
C ILE A 57 -9.44 -33.76 -13.03
N ALA A 58 -8.57 -32.82 -12.67
CA ALA A 58 -9.00 -31.60 -12.01
C ALA A 58 -9.92 -30.87 -12.99
N THR A 59 -11.22 -31.16 -12.91
CA THR A 59 -12.27 -30.56 -13.74
C THR A 59 -12.58 -29.13 -13.33
N ASP A 60 -11.81 -28.56 -12.40
CA ASP A 60 -11.96 -27.18 -11.96
C ASP A 60 -11.27 -26.23 -12.96
N ASP A 61 -11.74 -26.28 -14.20
CA ASP A 61 -11.43 -25.39 -15.33
C ASP A 61 -12.18 -24.05 -15.22
N ASP A 62 -12.66 -23.73 -14.03
CA ASP A 62 -13.62 -22.66 -13.84
C ASP A 62 -12.94 -21.30 -13.80
N GLN A 63 -13.60 -20.34 -14.45
CA GLN A 63 -13.23 -18.93 -14.39
C GLN A 63 -13.24 -18.55 -12.92
N THR A 64 -12.10 -18.10 -12.41
CA THR A 64 -11.96 -17.61 -11.04
C THR A 64 -11.13 -16.34 -11.05
N ILE A 65 -11.70 -15.27 -10.50
CA ILE A 65 -10.98 -14.02 -10.29
C ILE A 65 -10.10 -14.16 -9.05
N ALA A 66 -8.84 -13.75 -9.18
CA ALA A 66 -7.97 -13.55 -8.04
C ALA A 66 -7.53 -12.10 -7.98
N VAL A 67 -7.73 -11.48 -6.82
CA VAL A 67 -7.20 -10.16 -6.51
C VAL A 67 -6.05 -10.31 -5.55
N ARG A 68 -4.94 -9.64 -5.84
CA ARG A 68 -3.73 -9.69 -5.01
C ARG A 68 -3.21 -8.30 -4.69
N GLU A 69 -2.48 -8.21 -3.60
CA GLU A 69 -1.71 -7.02 -3.23
C GLU A 69 -0.29 -7.43 -2.84
N GLY A 70 0.72 -6.87 -3.50
CA GLY A 70 2.12 -7.27 -3.26
C GLY A 70 2.34 -8.79 -3.39
N GLY A 71 1.63 -9.43 -4.33
CA GLY A 71 1.66 -10.88 -4.55
C GLY A 71 0.82 -11.73 -3.57
N LYS A 72 0.28 -11.13 -2.50
CA LYS A 72 -0.56 -11.83 -1.50
C LYS A 72 -2.03 -11.81 -1.92
N PRO A 73 -2.78 -12.92 -1.75
CA PRO A 73 -4.21 -12.95 -2.07
C PRO A 73 -4.99 -11.99 -1.16
N VAL A 74 -5.98 -11.33 -1.73
CA VAL A 74 -6.95 -10.49 -1.04
C VAL A 74 -8.31 -11.17 -1.14
N SER A 75 -9.05 -11.22 -0.03
CA SER A 75 -10.40 -11.82 0.01
C SER A 75 -11.46 -10.81 -0.42
N ASN A 76 -12.59 -11.29 -0.96
CA ASN A 76 -13.73 -10.42 -1.23
C ASN A 76 -14.25 -9.80 0.08
N GLY A 77 -14.52 -8.49 0.08
CA GLY A 77 -14.93 -7.75 1.26
C GLY A 77 -13.80 -7.40 2.22
N ALA A 78 -12.53 -7.65 1.85
CA ALA A 78 -11.39 -7.29 2.68
C ALA A 78 -11.33 -5.79 2.94
N LYS A 79 -10.91 -5.44 4.17
CA LYS A 79 -10.60 -4.07 4.58
C LYS A 79 -9.08 -3.93 4.68
N LEU A 80 -8.52 -3.05 3.87
CA LEU A 80 -7.10 -2.78 3.81
C LEU A 80 -6.82 -1.42 4.43
N ALA A 81 -5.95 -1.41 5.45
CA ALA A 81 -5.50 -0.18 6.06
C ALA A 81 -4.49 0.54 5.16
N ILE A 82 -4.67 1.85 5.02
CA ILE A 82 -3.67 2.75 4.44
C ILE A 82 -2.86 3.33 5.59
N ALA A 83 -1.59 2.93 5.69
CA ALA A 83 -0.69 3.48 6.67
C ALA A 83 -0.37 4.95 6.33
N THR A 84 -0.71 5.85 7.26
CA THR A 84 -0.47 7.29 7.12
C THR A 84 0.67 7.82 8.01
N GLY A 85 1.25 6.96 8.86
CA GLY A 85 2.17 7.38 9.93
C GLY A 85 3.39 8.16 9.45
N ASP A 86 4.01 7.73 8.35
CA ASP A 86 5.22 8.36 7.81
C ASP A 86 4.93 9.37 6.69
N LEU A 87 3.65 9.59 6.35
CA LEU A 87 3.25 10.54 5.31
C LEU A 87 3.10 11.93 5.91
N GLY A 88 3.99 12.85 5.52
CA GLY A 88 3.77 14.29 5.74
C GLY A 88 2.56 14.81 4.95
N GLU A 89 2.14 16.04 5.25
CA GLU A 89 1.12 16.76 4.48
C GLU A 89 1.50 16.77 2.98
N GLY A 90 0.53 16.49 2.12
CA GLY A 90 0.73 16.40 0.67
C GLY A 90 1.46 15.13 0.22
N GLY A 91 1.95 14.31 1.16
CA GLY A 91 2.56 13.02 0.88
C GLY A 91 1.56 12.05 0.26
N THR A 92 2.05 11.19 -0.62
CA THR A 92 1.22 10.17 -1.29
C THR A 92 1.72 8.76 -0.98
N THR A 93 0.81 7.81 -0.99
CA THR A 93 1.13 6.37 -1.01
C THR A 93 0.29 5.66 -2.04
N THR A 94 0.79 4.56 -2.57
CA THR A 94 0.11 3.77 -3.61
C THR A 94 0.02 2.32 -3.18
N ARG A 95 -1.18 1.75 -3.24
CA ARG A 95 -1.44 0.31 -3.11
C ARG A 95 -1.64 -0.25 -4.51
N VAL A 96 -0.84 -1.25 -4.87
CA VAL A 96 -0.94 -1.91 -6.17
C VAL A 96 -1.76 -3.18 -6.00
N MET A 97 -2.96 -3.17 -6.58
CA MET A 97 -3.82 -4.34 -6.68
C MET A 97 -3.57 -5.01 -8.03
N GLN A 98 -3.48 -6.33 -8.05
CA GLN A 98 -3.38 -7.10 -9.28
C GLN A 98 -4.64 -7.95 -9.42
N VAL A 99 -5.35 -7.79 -10.53
CA VAL A 99 -6.50 -8.64 -10.89
C VAL A 99 -6.00 -9.69 -11.88
N GLN A 100 -6.30 -10.95 -11.60
CA GLN A 100 -5.73 -12.10 -12.31
C GLN A 100 -6.84 -13.10 -12.65
N ASN A 101 -6.71 -13.73 -13.82
CA ASN A 101 -7.43 -14.96 -14.12
C ASN A 101 -6.57 -16.17 -13.73
N ASN A 102 -7.03 -16.94 -12.75
CA ASN A 102 -6.34 -18.16 -12.33
C ASN A 102 -6.85 -19.42 -13.02
N ALA A 103 -7.84 -19.30 -13.91
CA ALA A 103 -8.36 -20.44 -14.64
C ALA A 103 -7.34 -20.96 -15.66
N SER A 104 -7.38 -22.27 -15.91
CA SER A 104 -6.49 -22.95 -16.86
C SER A 104 -7.00 -22.91 -18.31
N PHE A 105 -8.31 -22.72 -18.53
CA PHE A 105 -8.90 -22.86 -19.87
C PHE A 105 -9.91 -21.79 -20.28
N LYS A 106 -10.61 -21.17 -19.32
CA LYS A 106 -11.63 -20.16 -19.62
C LYS A 106 -11.12 -18.75 -19.40
N ALA A 107 -11.44 -17.85 -20.33
CA ALA A 107 -11.14 -16.42 -20.17
C ALA A 107 -12.08 -15.79 -19.13
N LEU A 108 -11.56 -14.85 -18.34
CA LEU A 108 -12.29 -14.04 -17.38
C LEU A 108 -12.46 -12.65 -17.98
N THR A 109 -13.68 -12.16 -18.11
CA THR A 109 -13.97 -10.79 -18.52
C THR A 109 -14.28 -9.96 -17.29
N VAL A 110 -13.46 -8.94 -17.04
CA VAL A 110 -13.76 -7.86 -16.10
C VAL A 110 -14.54 -6.81 -16.88
N SER A 111 -15.84 -6.70 -16.61
CA SER A 111 -16.74 -5.84 -17.37
C SER A 111 -16.71 -4.40 -16.88
N LYS A 112 -16.46 -4.19 -15.59
CA LYS A 112 -16.52 -2.86 -14.98
C LYS A 112 -15.63 -2.77 -13.75
N LEU A 113 -15.05 -1.58 -13.57
CA LEU A 113 -14.47 -1.14 -12.31
C LEU A 113 -15.32 0.01 -11.76
N ALA A 114 -15.66 -0.04 -10.49
CA ALA A 114 -16.24 1.09 -9.78
C ALA A 114 -15.35 1.45 -8.59
N PHE A 115 -15.18 2.74 -8.36
CA PHE A 115 -14.40 3.25 -7.24
C PHE A 115 -15.23 4.27 -6.49
N ASP A 116 -15.79 3.84 -5.37
CA ASP A 116 -16.68 4.64 -4.54
C ASP A 116 -15.82 5.41 -3.52
N TYR A 117 -15.65 6.71 -3.75
CA TYR A 117 -15.04 7.64 -2.82
C TYR A 117 -15.85 8.93 -2.80
N GLN A 118 -16.07 9.49 -1.60
CA GLN A 118 -16.79 10.75 -1.41
C GLN A 118 -15.80 11.80 -0.90
N PRO A 119 -15.27 12.68 -1.78
CA PRO A 119 -14.34 13.72 -1.37
C PRO A 119 -14.98 14.71 -0.39
N THR A 120 -14.20 15.21 0.55
CA THR A 120 -14.62 16.34 1.39
C THR A 120 -14.54 17.66 0.61
N PRO A 121 -15.14 18.78 1.08
CA PRO A 121 -15.04 20.07 0.39
C PRO A 121 -13.59 20.55 0.16
N VAL A 122 -12.67 20.22 1.08
CA VAL A 122 -11.23 20.54 0.96
C VAL A 122 -10.54 19.74 -0.16
N GLU A 123 -11.18 18.67 -0.64
CA GLU A 123 -10.64 17.75 -1.65
C GLU A 123 -11.31 17.91 -3.02
N ALA A 124 -12.14 18.93 -3.21
CA ALA A 124 -12.92 19.12 -4.44
C ALA A 124 -12.05 19.06 -5.70
N ASP A 125 -10.88 19.69 -5.68
CA ASP A 125 -9.96 19.73 -6.82
C ASP A 125 -9.01 18.52 -6.88
N LYS A 126 -8.74 17.90 -5.73
CA LYS A 126 -7.75 16.83 -5.61
C LYS A 126 -8.24 15.77 -4.61
N PRO A 127 -9.03 14.79 -5.06
CA PRO A 127 -9.55 13.74 -4.19
C PRO A 127 -8.43 13.05 -3.41
N ALA A 128 -8.63 12.82 -2.11
CA ALA A 128 -7.61 12.14 -1.31
C ALA A 128 -7.39 10.69 -1.78
N PHE A 129 -8.41 10.04 -2.33
CA PHE A 129 -8.27 8.74 -2.99
C PHE A 129 -8.47 8.87 -4.49
N THR A 130 -7.58 8.23 -5.26
CA THR A 130 -7.76 8.05 -6.70
C THR A 130 -7.50 6.60 -7.10
N CYS A 131 -8.12 6.18 -8.21
CA CYS A 131 -8.03 4.83 -8.75
C CYS A 131 -7.66 4.92 -10.23
N VAL A 132 -6.56 4.27 -10.61
CA VAL A 132 -6.14 4.16 -12.00
C VAL A 132 -5.79 2.71 -12.34
N VAL A 133 -6.21 2.28 -13.52
CA VAL A 133 -5.75 1.03 -14.15
C VAL A 133 -4.44 1.32 -14.87
N VAL A 134 -3.45 0.46 -14.67
CA VAL A 134 -2.16 0.54 -15.36
C VAL A 134 -2.09 -0.56 -16.41
N LYS A 135 -1.95 -0.15 -17.67
CA LYS A 135 -1.76 -1.05 -18.81
C LYS A 135 -0.71 -0.46 -19.74
N ASP A 136 0.32 -1.24 -20.08
CA ASP A 136 1.38 -0.81 -21.00
C ASP A 136 2.02 0.54 -20.60
N ASN A 137 2.18 0.76 -19.29
CA ASN A 137 2.63 2.01 -18.65
C ASN A 137 1.70 3.22 -18.83
N ALA A 138 0.54 3.06 -19.45
CA ALA A 138 -0.52 4.07 -19.48
C ALA A 138 -1.45 3.92 -18.27
N GLU A 139 -1.85 5.06 -17.71
CA GLU A 139 -2.81 5.12 -16.62
C GLU A 139 -4.18 5.56 -17.13
N THR A 140 -5.21 4.78 -16.82
CA THR A 140 -6.61 5.10 -17.15
C THR A 140 -7.40 5.20 -15.86
N PRO A 141 -8.13 6.29 -15.57
CA PRO A 141 -8.99 6.35 -14.39
C PRO A 141 -9.96 5.16 -14.35
N CYS A 142 -10.17 4.58 -13.17
CA CYS A 142 -11.02 3.39 -13.05
C CYS A 142 -12.47 3.61 -13.55
N LYS A 143 -12.96 4.85 -13.46
CA LYS A 143 -14.27 5.26 -14.01
C LYS A 143 -14.36 5.17 -15.54
N ASP A 144 -13.22 5.25 -16.23
CA ASP A 144 -13.12 5.25 -17.70
C ASP A 144 -12.70 3.86 -18.22
N PHE A 145 -12.65 2.84 -17.34
CA PHE A 145 -12.30 1.49 -17.71
C PHE A 145 -13.40 0.85 -18.58
N ALA A 146 -13.03 0.54 -19.83
CA ALA A 146 -13.95 -0.01 -20.83
C ALA A 146 -14.14 -1.54 -20.78
N GLY A 147 -13.62 -2.20 -19.75
CA GLY A 147 -13.61 -3.66 -19.66
C GLY A 147 -12.32 -4.29 -20.19
N MET A 148 -12.04 -5.52 -19.77
CA MET A 148 -10.88 -6.30 -20.22
C MET A 148 -11.16 -7.80 -20.13
N THR A 149 -10.70 -8.55 -21.12
CA THR A 149 -10.65 -10.01 -21.05
C THR A 149 -9.26 -10.48 -20.66
N LEU A 150 -9.20 -11.25 -19.59
CA LEU A 150 -8.02 -11.92 -19.07
C LEU A 150 -8.05 -13.38 -19.51
N HIS A 151 -7.03 -13.77 -20.24
CA HIS A 151 -6.88 -15.12 -20.71
C HIS A 151 -6.36 -16.06 -19.60
N PRO A 152 -6.53 -17.37 -19.74
CA PRO A 152 -5.93 -18.35 -18.85
C PRO A 152 -4.42 -18.19 -18.69
N VAL A 153 -3.88 -18.73 -17.60
CA VAL A 153 -2.43 -18.77 -17.36
C VAL A 153 -1.70 -19.38 -18.56
N GLY A 154 -0.63 -18.72 -19.01
CA GLY A 154 0.17 -19.16 -20.17
C GLY A 154 -0.41 -18.78 -21.53
N LYS A 155 -1.55 -18.08 -21.59
CA LYS A 155 -2.13 -17.56 -22.83
C LYS A 155 -2.28 -16.05 -22.71
N GLY A 156 -1.52 -15.26 -23.48
CA GLY A 156 -1.71 -13.81 -23.58
C GLY A 156 -1.68 -13.05 -22.24
N ILE A 157 -2.50 -12.00 -22.14
CA ILE A 157 -2.63 -11.20 -20.92
C ILE A 157 -3.58 -11.90 -19.96
N ASN A 158 -3.06 -12.34 -18.81
CA ASN A 158 -3.82 -13.00 -17.75
C ASN A 158 -3.99 -12.13 -16.49
N SER A 159 -3.38 -10.95 -16.43
CA SER A 159 -3.52 -10.02 -15.32
C SER A 159 -3.33 -8.56 -15.71
N PHE A 160 -3.82 -7.66 -14.87
CA PHE A 160 -3.54 -6.21 -14.95
C PHE A 160 -3.47 -5.60 -13.55
N SER A 161 -2.91 -4.39 -13.47
CA SER A 161 -2.71 -3.67 -12.21
C SER A 161 -3.68 -2.51 -12.06
N ILE A 162 -4.11 -2.28 -10.81
CA ILE A 162 -4.90 -1.13 -10.39
C ILE A 162 -4.11 -0.44 -9.28
N ASN A 163 -3.75 0.82 -9.48
CA ASN A 163 -3.11 1.65 -8.47
C ASN A 163 -4.19 2.42 -7.71
N ILE A 164 -4.31 2.14 -6.42
CA ILE A 164 -5.10 2.93 -5.48
C ILE A 164 -4.15 3.90 -4.79
N ARG A 165 -4.29 5.18 -5.10
CA ARG A 165 -3.44 6.22 -4.53
C ARG A 165 -4.17 6.92 -3.42
N PHE A 166 -3.44 7.22 -2.36
CA PHE A 166 -3.88 8.06 -1.26
C PHE A 166 -2.98 9.30 -1.16
N LEU A 167 -3.60 10.47 -0.96
CA LEU A 167 -2.96 11.75 -0.68
C LEU A 167 -3.32 12.18 0.75
N LYS A 168 -2.30 12.41 1.59
CA LYS A 168 -2.51 12.90 2.96
C LYS A 168 -2.80 14.40 2.97
N TYR A 169 -3.96 14.74 3.53
CA TYR A 169 -4.30 16.11 3.91
C TYR A 169 -3.87 16.41 5.34
N ASN A 170 -3.64 17.67 5.67
CA ASN A 170 -3.34 18.09 7.04
C ASN A 170 -4.61 18.24 7.88
N ASP A 171 -5.25 17.09 8.12
CA ASP A 171 -6.38 16.98 9.01
C ASP A 171 -6.37 15.60 9.72
N ALA A 172 -7.26 15.48 10.70
CA ALA A 172 -7.52 14.24 11.43
C ALA A 172 -8.64 13.39 10.80
N VAL A 173 -9.08 13.71 9.58
CA VAL A 173 -10.25 13.07 8.95
C VAL A 173 -9.87 11.67 8.45
N THR A 174 -10.58 10.65 8.94
CA THR A 174 -10.50 9.29 8.41
C THR A 174 -11.25 9.22 7.08
N ARG A 175 -10.65 8.53 6.11
CA ARG A 175 -11.17 8.41 4.76
C ARG A 175 -11.33 6.95 4.41
N SER A 176 -12.38 6.66 3.67
CA SER A 176 -12.69 5.31 3.21
C SER A 176 -13.07 5.34 1.74
N ALA A 177 -12.54 4.41 0.96
CA ALA A 177 -12.90 4.20 -0.43
C ALA A 177 -13.17 2.71 -0.69
N VAL A 178 -14.03 2.39 -1.66
CA VAL A 178 -14.35 1.01 -2.03
C VAL A 178 -14.04 0.79 -3.52
N LEU A 179 -13.15 -0.15 -3.82
CA LEU A 179 -12.95 -0.67 -5.16
C LEU A 179 -13.89 -1.85 -5.37
N ARG A 180 -14.66 -1.83 -6.46
CA ARG A 180 -15.50 -2.95 -6.92
C ARG A 180 -15.05 -3.38 -8.31
N VAL A 181 -14.85 -4.68 -8.47
CA VAL A 181 -14.44 -5.32 -9.72
C VAL A 181 -15.58 -6.25 -10.15
N GLN A 182 -16.26 -5.91 -11.24
CA GLN A 182 -17.31 -6.75 -11.79
C GLN A 182 -16.75 -7.65 -12.87
N SER A 183 -17.07 -8.94 -12.80
CA SER A 183 -16.57 -9.94 -13.73
C SER A 183 -17.61 -11.02 -14.05
N ASN A 184 -17.31 -11.83 -15.07
CA ASN A 184 -18.08 -13.02 -15.41
C ASN A 184 -17.63 -14.28 -14.65
N ASP A 185 -16.89 -14.14 -13.53
CA ASP A 185 -16.51 -15.27 -12.68
C ASP A 185 -17.77 -16.09 -12.30
N VAL A 186 -17.77 -17.36 -12.69
CA VAL A 186 -18.91 -18.28 -12.52
C VAL A 186 -18.87 -19.01 -11.18
N LYS A 187 -17.72 -19.11 -10.53
CA LYS A 187 -17.55 -19.81 -9.24
C LYS A 187 -17.45 -18.84 -8.06
N GLY A 188 -16.87 -17.67 -8.30
CA GLY A 188 -16.72 -16.60 -7.34
C GLY A 188 -17.90 -15.63 -7.34
N ASN A 189 -17.65 -14.47 -6.75
CA ASN A 189 -18.61 -13.39 -6.78
C ASN A 189 -18.44 -12.62 -8.09
N LYS A 190 -19.55 -12.42 -8.82
CA LYS A 190 -19.58 -11.55 -10.01
C LYS A 190 -19.16 -10.11 -9.71
N GLU A 191 -19.15 -9.74 -8.43
CA GLU A 191 -18.59 -8.51 -7.93
C GLU A 191 -17.62 -8.79 -6.77
N PHE A 192 -16.38 -8.35 -6.93
CA PHE A 192 -15.33 -8.41 -5.92
C PHE A 192 -15.07 -7.02 -5.35
N ALA A 193 -15.17 -6.85 -4.03
CA ALA A 193 -15.04 -5.57 -3.36
C ALA A 193 -13.86 -5.55 -2.39
N VAL A 194 -13.16 -4.41 -2.33
CA VAL A 194 -12.10 -4.13 -1.35
C VAL A 194 -12.31 -2.73 -0.79
N THR A 195 -12.33 -2.60 0.53
CA THR A 195 -12.38 -1.30 1.21
C THR A 195 -10.98 -0.87 1.60
N PHE A 196 -10.63 0.37 1.31
CA PHE A 196 -9.41 1.03 1.75
C PHE A 196 -9.78 2.06 2.81
N ALA A 197 -9.16 2.01 3.98
CA ALA A 197 -9.44 2.94 5.06
C ALA A 197 -8.16 3.52 5.64
N THR A 198 -8.11 4.83 5.88
CA THR A 198 -7.00 5.46 6.58
C THR A 198 -7.18 5.34 8.09
N THR A 199 -6.06 5.33 8.82
CA THR A 199 -6.07 5.63 10.25
C THR A 199 -6.08 7.14 10.46
N ALA A 200 -6.80 7.61 11.48
CA ALA A 200 -6.78 9.02 11.87
C ALA A 200 -5.33 9.45 12.15
N GLY A 201 -4.94 10.61 11.64
CA GLY A 201 -3.66 11.22 12.04
C GLY A 201 -3.75 11.64 13.50
N LEU A 202 -2.68 11.41 14.26
CA LEU A 202 -2.58 11.85 15.66
C LEU A 202 -1.52 12.94 15.75
N ALA A 203 -1.86 14.05 16.40
CA ALA A 203 -0.86 15.03 16.82
C ALA A 203 0.00 14.40 17.92
N LYS A 204 1.31 14.59 17.85
CA LYS A 204 2.24 14.07 18.86
C LYS A 204 3.27 15.12 19.19
N ILE A 205 3.25 15.59 20.43
CA ILE A 205 4.21 16.58 20.92
C ILE A 205 5.51 15.90 21.33
N ALA A 206 6.64 16.50 20.96
CA ALA A 206 7.96 16.19 21.48
C ALA A 206 8.67 17.48 21.89
N VAL A 207 9.44 17.46 22.97
CA VAL A 207 10.18 18.62 23.46
C VAL A 207 11.67 18.30 23.50
N GLN A 208 12.51 19.21 23.00
CA GLN A 208 13.96 19.04 22.97
C GLN A 208 14.68 20.28 23.53
N PRO A 209 15.55 20.13 24.55
CA PRO A 209 15.83 18.89 25.27
C PRO A 209 14.64 18.44 26.13
N ALA A 210 14.54 17.12 26.39
CA ALA A 210 13.48 16.57 27.24
C ALA A 210 13.60 17.01 28.71
N GLN A 211 14.79 17.46 29.11
CA GLN A 211 15.07 18.04 30.40
C GLN A 211 15.97 19.26 30.21
N ILE A 212 15.63 20.36 30.88
CA ILE A 212 16.46 21.55 30.98
C ILE A 212 17.12 21.53 32.35
N ASP A 213 18.45 21.53 32.38
CA ASP A 213 19.24 21.71 33.60
C ASP A 213 19.85 23.10 33.59
N PHE A 214 19.51 23.90 34.61
CA PHE A 214 20.06 25.24 34.79
C PHE A 214 21.38 25.25 35.57
N GLY A 215 21.79 24.11 36.14
CA GLY A 215 23.00 24.00 36.95
C GLY A 215 22.97 24.89 38.20
N TYR A 216 24.12 25.44 38.57
CA TYR A 216 24.25 26.39 39.67
C TYR A 216 23.76 27.78 39.25
N VAL A 217 22.68 28.26 39.87
CA VAL A 217 22.09 29.58 39.61
C VAL A 217 22.39 30.52 40.77
N PRO A 218 23.22 31.56 40.60
CA PRO A 218 23.52 32.51 41.66
C PRO A 218 22.28 33.26 42.16
N VAL A 219 22.25 33.60 43.45
CA VAL A 219 21.16 34.37 44.07
C VAL A 219 21.02 35.73 43.38
N GLY A 220 19.79 36.09 43.03
CA GLY A 220 19.47 37.35 42.35
C GLY A 220 19.61 37.29 40.82
N THR A 221 19.88 36.13 40.23
CA THR A 221 19.92 35.95 38.77
C THR A 221 18.67 35.27 38.21
N SER A 222 18.39 35.47 36.92
CA SER A 222 17.27 34.85 36.21
C SER A 222 17.77 34.24 34.91
N PRO A 223 18.27 32.99 34.95
CA PRO A 223 18.78 32.32 33.76
C PRO A 223 17.63 31.96 32.81
N VAL A 224 17.91 31.99 31.51
CA VAL A 224 16.96 31.62 30.46
C VAL A 224 17.51 30.41 29.73
N ALA A 225 16.67 29.40 29.54
CA ALA A 225 16.98 28.24 28.71
C ALA A 225 15.92 28.12 27.61
N ALA A 226 16.36 27.67 26.44
CA ALA A 226 15.49 27.43 25.30
C ALA A 226 15.15 25.94 25.20
N GLY A 227 13.88 25.67 24.91
CA GLY A 227 13.41 24.36 24.45
C GLY A 227 12.71 24.52 23.11
N VAL A 228 12.74 23.46 22.30
CA VAL A 228 12.01 23.37 21.04
C VAL A 228 10.84 22.42 21.24
N VAL A 229 9.63 22.88 20.90
CA VAL A 229 8.44 22.03 20.82
C VAL A 229 8.23 21.62 19.37
N LEU A 230 8.15 20.32 19.14
CA LEU A 230 8.02 19.68 17.84
C LEU A 230 6.67 18.96 17.78
N ASN A 231 5.99 19.07 16.64
CA ASN A 231 4.93 18.13 16.28
C ASN A 231 5.56 16.99 15.49
N VAL A 232 5.73 15.85 16.13
CA VAL A 232 6.21 14.60 15.52
C VAL A 232 5.06 13.69 15.13
N GLY A 233 3.82 14.19 15.20
CA GLY A 233 2.61 13.51 14.76
C GLY A 233 2.29 13.78 13.29
N SER A 234 1.23 13.14 12.81
CA SER A 234 0.75 13.25 11.42
C SER A 234 -0.51 14.11 11.27
N ALA A 235 -0.88 14.83 12.33
CA ALA A 235 -1.96 15.82 12.36
C ALA A 235 -1.49 17.08 13.08
N ASP A 236 -2.12 18.22 12.79
CA ASP A 236 -1.83 19.51 13.43
C ASP A 236 -1.87 19.44 14.95
N LEU A 237 -0.80 19.95 15.57
CA LEU A 237 -0.71 20.14 17.02
C LEU A 237 -1.13 21.57 17.36
N VAL A 238 -2.24 21.70 18.09
CA VAL A 238 -2.70 22.99 18.63
C VAL A 238 -2.28 23.09 20.09
N ILE A 239 -1.42 24.07 20.40
CA ILE A 239 -1.03 24.40 21.78
C ILE A 239 -1.96 25.52 22.25
N SER A 240 -2.89 25.20 23.13
CA SER A 240 -3.88 26.16 23.65
C SER A 240 -3.33 27.06 24.76
N GLN A 241 -2.34 26.58 25.51
CA GLN A 241 -1.74 27.30 26.62
C GLN A 241 -0.30 26.81 26.86
N VAL A 242 0.55 27.73 27.32
CA VAL A 242 1.87 27.44 27.90
C VAL A 242 1.87 28.14 29.26
N GLU A 243 2.04 27.38 30.34
CA GLU A 243 2.15 27.88 31.72
C GLU A 243 3.60 27.87 32.18
#